data_AF-D0Z234-F1
#
_entry.id   AF-D0Z234-F1
#
_cell.length_a   1.000
_cell.length_b   1.000
_cell.length_c   1.000
_cell.angle_alpha   90.00
_cell.angle_beta   90.00
_cell.angle_gamma   90.00
#
_symmetry.space_group_name_H-M   'P 1'
#
loop_
_entity.id
_entity.type
_entity.pdbx_description
1 polymer ?
#
loop_
_entity_poly.entity_id
_entity_poly.type
_entity_poly.pdbx_seq_one_letter_code
_entity_poly.pdbx_strand_id
1 'polypeptide(L)'
;MQNKDVAALIKMSTFAAVLCAILLVMGNVGLTSSLPVFVMNHVNIIHVGFYLVFNAMFIGLLGLMVFNRQKAVRKQAMQKATA
;
A
#
# COMPACT_ATOMS: atom_id res chain seq x y z
N MET A 1 24.96 -11.21 -11.44
CA MET A 1 24.06 -10.13 -11.89
C MET A 1 22.73 -10.09 -11.12
N GLN A 2 22.04 -11.22 -10.94
CA GLN A 2 20.69 -11.30 -10.32
C GLN A 2 20.52 -10.61 -8.95
N ASN A 3 21.56 -10.54 -8.11
CA ASN A 3 21.47 -9.94 -6.78
C ASN A 3 21.28 -8.41 -6.80
N LYS A 4 21.85 -7.71 -7.81
CA LYS A 4 21.73 -6.25 -7.96
C LYS A 4 20.31 -5.86 -8.40
N ASP A 5 19.72 -6.59 -9.33
CA ASP A 5 18.38 -6.31 -9.85
C ASP A 5 17.30 -6.53 -8.78
N VAL A 6 17.42 -7.61 -8.00
CA VAL A 6 16.48 -7.87 -6.90
C VAL A 6 16.63 -6.85 -5.77
N ALA A 7 17.85 -6.38 -5.47
CA ALA A 7 18.07 -5.31 -4.50
C ALA A 7 17.49 -3.96 -4.97
N ALA A 8 17.63 -3.63 -6.26
CA ALA A 8 17.02 -2.44 -6.85
C ALA A 8 15.49 -2.52 -6.82
N LEU A 9 14.92 -3.69 -7.15
CA LEU A 9 13.49 -3.94 -7.10
C LEU A 9 12.91 -3.78 -5.68
N ILE A 10 13.62 -4.27 -4.66
CA ILE A 10 13.24 -4.09 -3.25
C ILE A 10 13.25 -2.60 -2.87
N LYS A 11 14.25 -1.83 -3.30
CA LYS A 11 14.32 -0.39 -3.04
C LYS A 11 13.17 0.37 -3.72
N MET A 12 12.90 0.10 -5.00
CA MET A 12 11.78 0.71 -5.72
C MET A 12 10.42 0.34 -5.11
N SER A 13 10.24 -0.93 -4.74
CA SER A 13 9.01 -1.39 -4.06
C SER A 13 8.83 -0.73 -2.68
N THR A 14 9.93 -0.51 -1.95
CA THR A 14 9.87 0.19 -0.66
C THR A 14 9.45 1.65 -0.85
N PHE A 15 10.01 2.32 -1.84
CA PHE A 15 9.62 3.69 -2.19
C PHE A 15 8.14 3.77 -2.61
N ALA A 16 7.69 2.85 -3.47
CA ALA A 16 6.28 2.77 -3.86
C ALA A 16 5.35 2.52 -2.67
N ALA A 17 5.74 1.66 -1.71
CA ALA A 17 4.97 1.43 -0.49
C ALA A 17 4.88 2.69 0.38
N VAL A 18 5.97 3.45 0.52
CA VAL A 18 5.98 4.73 1.24
C VAL A 18 5.05 5.74 0.57
N LEU A 19 5.13 5.89 -0.76
CA LEU A 19 4.21 6.75 -1.51
C LEU A 19 2.75 6.32 -1.34
N CYS A 20 2.49 5.01 -1.39
CA CYS A 20 1.16 4.45 -1.20
C CYS A 20 0.61 4.77 0.20
N ALA A 21 1.45 4.69 1.25
CA ALA A 21 1.06 5.08 2.60
C ALA A 21 0.78 6.59 2.72
N ILE A 22 1.61 7.44 2.10
CA ILE A 22 1.38 8.90 2.08
C ILE A 22 0.06 9.23 1.39
N LEU A 23 -0.20 8.63 0.23
CA LEU A 23 -1.45 8.82 -0.52
C LEU A 23 -2.66 8.31 0.25
N LEU A 24 -2.53 7.21 0.99
CA LEU A 24 -3.60 6.70 1.86
C LEU A 24 -3.95 7.71 2.96
N VAL A 25 -2.95 8.27 3.65
CA VAL A 25 -3.18 9.28 4.68
C VAL A 25 -3.79 10.55 4.07
N MET A 26 -3.17 11.07 3.02
CA MET A 26 -3.61 12.31 2.37
C MET A 26 -5.00 12.18 1.74
N GLY A 27 -5.30 11.04 1.11
CA GLY A 27 -6.63 10.77 0.57
C GLY A 27 -7.69 10.59 1.65
N ASN A 28 -7.36 9.97 2.78
CA ASN A 28 -8.28 9.91 3.92
C ASN A 28 -8.57 11.31 4.49
N VAL A 29 -7.58 12.20 4.58
CA VAL A 29 -7.79 13.61 4.97
C VAL A 29 -8.68 14.35 3.96
N GLY A 30 -8.46 14.13 2.66
CA GLY A 30 -9.32 14.70 1.61
C GLY A 30 -10.76 14.19 1.67
N LEU A 31 -10.93 12.88 1.90
CA LEU A 31 -12.25 12.26 2.03
C LEU A 31 -12.99 12.75 3.27
N THR A 32 -12.35 12.83 4.43
CA THR A 32 -13.03 13.31 5.66
C THR A 32 -13.43 14.79 5.57
N SER A 33 -12.66 15.60 4.85
CA SER A 33 -12.94 17.04 4.67
C SER A 33 -14.00 17.31 3.59
N SER A 34 -13.96 16.59 2.47
CA SER A 34 -14.81 16.87 1.30
C SER A 34 -16.05 15.97 1.21
N LEU A 35 -15.95 14.73 1.70
CA LEU A 35 -16.99 13.70 1.67
C LEU A 35 -17.15 13.08 3.07
N PRO A 36 -17.54 13.88 4.08
CA PRO A 36 -17.69 13.37 5.44
C PRO A 36 -18.73 12.24 5.47
N VAL A 37 -18.38 11.13 6.13
CA VAL A 37 -19.27 9.97 6.28
C VAL A 37 -20.55 10.31 7.07
N PHE A 38 -20.43 11.24 8.01
CA PHE A 38 -21.55 11.78 8.79
C PHE A 38 -21.90 13.17 8.29
N VAL A 39 -23.12 13.33 7.79
CA VAL A 39 -23.67 14.63 7.37
C VAL A 39 -24.98 14.82 8.12
N MET A 40 -25.10 15.89 8.91
CA MET A 40 -26.31 16.23 9.68
C MET A 40 -26.87 15.04 10.50
N ASN A 41 -26.02 14.36 11.27
CA ASN A 41 -26.36 13.16 12.06
C ASN A 41 -26.87 11.94 11.27
N HIS A 42 -26.78 11.96 9.94
CA HIS A 42 -27.08 10.82 9.10
C HIS A 42 -25.80 10.26 8.47
N VAL A 43 -25.74 8.93 8.37
CA VAL A 43 -24.67 8.22 7.68
C VAL A 43 -24.96 8.23 6.19
N ASN A 44 -24.07 8.83 5.40
CA ASN A 44 -24.20 8.78 3.95
C ASN A 44 -23.55 7.51 3.40
N ILE A 45 -24.37 6.55 2.99
CA ILE A 45 -23.93 5.23 2.51
C ILE A 45 -22.98 5.33 1.30
N ILE A 46 -23.13 6.35 0.45
CA ILE A 46 -22.28 6.58 -0.72
C ILE A 46 -20.88 7.00 -0.26
N HIS A 47 -20.80 7.90 0.73
CA HIS A 47 -19.53 8.35 1.29
C HIS A 47 -18.83 7.22 2.05
N VAL A 48 -19.58 6.39 2.78
CA VAL A 48 -19.06 5.15 3.38
C VAL A 48 -18.46 4.25 2.31
N GLY A 49 -19.19 4.02 1.21
CA GLY A 49 -18.72 3.21 0.09
C GLY A 49 -17.41 3.73 -0.51
N PHE A 50 -17.31 5.03 -0.77
CA PHE A 50 -16.08 5.65 -1.25
C PHE A 50 -14.92 5.49 -0.26
N TYR A 51 -15.17 5.70 1.03
CA TYR A 51 -14.16 5.54 2.08
C TYR A 51 -13.66 4.09 2.15
N LEU A 52 -14.56 3.12 2.08
CA LEU A 52 -14.24 1.69 2.13
C LEU A 52 -13.45 1.24 0.90
N VAL A 53 -13.89 1.62 -0.30
CA VAL A 53 -13.22 1.26 -1.56
C VAL A 53 -11.83 1.90 -1.63
N PHE A 54 -11.71 3.18 -1.27
CA PHE A 54 -10.43 3.88 -1.23
C PHE A 54 -9.45 3.17 -0.29
N ASN A 55 -9.84 2.94 0.96
CA ASN A 55 -8.97 2.28 1.93
C ASN A 55 -8.64 0.84 1.52
N ALA A 56 -9.62 0.07 1.04
CA ALA A 56 -9.40 -1.31 0.59
C ALA A 56 -8.39 -1.38 -0.58
N MET A 57 -8.46 -0.44 -1.54
CA MET A 57 -7.52 -0.40 -2.67
C MET A 57 -6.08 -0.19 -2.21
N PHE A 58 -5.84 0.83 -1.36
CA PHE A 58 -4.50 1.17 -0.90
C PHE A 58 -3.93 0.15 0.10
N ILE A 59 -4.76 -0.35 1.03
CA ILE A 59 -4.35 -1.42 1.96
C ILE A 59 -4.06 -2.72 1.20
N GLY A 60 -4.90 -3.07 0.22
CA GLY A 60 -4.68 -4.24 -0.63
C GLY A 60 -3.39 -4.13 -1.43
N LEU A 61 -3.11 -2.96 -2.01
CA LEU A 61 -1.88 -2.70 -2.74
C LEU A 61 -0.65 -2.77 -1.82
N LEU A 62 -0.71 -2.17 -0.63
CA LEU A 62 0.34 -2.27 0.39
C LEU A 62 0.61 -3.72 0.79
N GLY A 63 -0.45 -4.50 1.04
CA GLY A 63 -0.36 -5.92 1.37
C GLY A 63 0.36 -6.71 0.27
N LEU A 64 0.00 -6.48 -1.00
CA LEU A 64 0.64 -7.11 -2.15
C LEU A 64 2.12 -6.72 -2.28
N MET A 65 2.45 -5.44 -2.08
CA MET A 65 3.85 -4.97 -2.12
C MET A 65 4.69 -5.61 -1.01
N VAL A 66 4.18 -5.66 0.22
CA VAL A 66 4.87 -6.29 1.36
C VAL A 66 5.07 -7.79 1.11
N PHE A 67 4.03 -8.48 0.64
CA PHE A 67 4.12 -9.91 0.31
C PHE A 67 5.18 -10.20 -0.76
N ASN A 68 5.16 -9.44 -1.87
CA ASN A 68 6.14 -9.58 -2.95
C ASN A 68 7.56 -9.25 -2.48
N ARG A 69 7.71 -8.24 -1.62
CA ARG A 69 9.01 -7.88 -1.01
C ARG A 69 9.54 -9.01 -0.13
N GLN A 70 8.72 -9.60 0.74
CA GLN A 70 9.13 -10.75 1.56
C GLN A 70 9.53 -11.95 0.68
N LYS A 71 8.78 -12.24 -0.38
CA LYS A 71 9.13 -13.29 -1.34
C LYS A 71 10.47 -13.03 -2.02
N ALA A 72 10.75 -11.79 -2.42
CA ALA A 72 12.02 -11.39 -3.02
C ALA A 72 13.20 -11.52 -2.03
N VAL A 73 13.02 -11.06 -0.79
CA VAL A 73 14.03 -11.18 0.28
C VAL A 73 14.35 -12.64 0.59
N ARG A 74 13.32 -13.50 0.70
CA ARG A 74 13.52 -14.95 0.92
C ARG A 74 14.28 -15.61 -0.22
N LYS A 75 13.99 -15.23 -1.48
CA LYS A 75 14.74 -15.71 -2.65
C LYS A 75 16.22 -15.30 -2.59
N GLN A 76 16.52 -14.05 -2.22
CA GLN A 76 17.92 -13.59 -2.06
C GLN A 76 18.64 -14.33 -0.93
N ALA A 77 17.98 -14.55 0.21
CA ALA A 77 18.57 -15.27 1.35
C ALA A 77 18.93 -16.72 0.99
N MET A 78 18.04 -17.42 0.28
CA MET A 78 18.32 -18.78 -0.20
C MET A 78 19.47 -18.82 -1.21
N GLN A 79 19.52 -17.91 -2.18
CA GLN A 79 20.61 -17.85 -3.15
C GLN A 79 21.98 -17.57 -2.52
N LYS A 80 22.01 -16.87 -1.38
CA LYS A 80 23.25 -16.61 -0.63
C LYS A 80 23.67 -17.81 0.24
N ALA A 81 22.77 -18.74 0.54
CA ALA A 81 23.07 -19.94 1.34
C ALA A 81 23.55 -21.13 0.49
N THR A 82 23.28 -21.14 -0.81
CA THR A 82 23.73 -22.17 -1.77
C THR A 82 24.98 -21.78 -2.58
N ALA A 83 25.50 -20.58 -2.39
CA ALA A 83 26.74 -20.08 -3.00
C ALA A 83 27.87 -20.06 -1.98
#